data_AF-A0A1L9X872-F1
#
_entry.id   AF-A0A1L9X872-F1
#
_cell.length_a   1.000
_cell.length_b   1.000
_cell.length_c   1.000
_cell.angle_alpha   90.00
_cell.angle_beta   90.00
_cell.angle_gamma   90.00
#
_symmetry.space_group_name_H-M   'P 1'
#
loop_
_entity.id
_entity.type
_entity.pdbx_description
1 polymer ?
#
loop_
_entity_poly.entity_id
_entity_poly.type
_entity_poly.pdbx_seq_one_letter_code
_entity_poly.pdbx_strand_id
1 'polypeptide(L)'
;MVQHPELVAGQGRFCATLMDAYGGAVVGKLGADGCYWVAVRASECAQMPGRDGAIGIAVRIEDGNIGILYAAVTEILQQLGIGTPEIWHRLASFHNPKLVNTAGVTTGSVKVDFRVQKAL
;
A
#
# COMPACT_ATOMS: atom_id res chain seq x y z
N MET A 1 12.69 -9.09 8.67
CA MET A 1 11.83 -8.64 7.55
C MET A 1 11.96 -7.13 7.33
N VAL A 2 11.78 -6.29 8.36
CA VAL A 2 11.77 -4.82 8.17
C VAL A 2 13.13 -4.13 8.18
N GLN A 3 14.16 -4.74 8.76
CA GLN A 3 15.52 -4.17 8.71
C GLN A 3 16.18 -4.30 7.33
N HIS A 4 15.73 -5.28 6.53
CA HIS A 4 16.21 -5.55 5.17
C HIS A 4 15.04 -5.89 4.24
N PRO A 5 14.16 -4.91 3.93
CA PRO A 5 12.95 -5.12 3.12
C PRO A 5 13.22 -5.68 1.71
N GLU A 6 14.37 -5.35 1.14
CA GLU A 6 14.83 -5.81 -0.16
C GLU A 6 15.00 -7.33 -0.22
N LEU A 7 15.34 -7.99 0.90
CA LEU A 7 15.45 -9.45 0.97
C LEU A 7 14.07 -10.16 0.97
N VAL A 8 12.99 -9.40 1.12
CA VAL A 8 11.61 -9.93 1.22
C VAL A 8 10.91 -9.96 -0.14
N ALA A 9 11.20 -8.99 -0.99
CA ALA A 9 10.54 -8.86 -2.30
C ALA A 9 11.51 -8.61 -3.46
N GLY A 10 12.70 -8.06 -3.20
CA GLY A 10 13.59 -7.47 -4.20
C GLY A 10 13.54 -5.94 -4.15
N GLN A 11 14.60 -5.30 -4.63
CA GLN A 11 14.74 -3.84 -4.63
C GLN A 11 13.68 -3.16 -5.52
N GLY A 12 13.20 -1.98 -5.09
CA GLY A 12 12.26 -1.15 -5.83
C GLY A 12 10.83 -1.69 -5.94
N ARG A 13 10.54 -2.88 -5.41
CA ARG A 13 9.19 -3.45 -5.42
C ARG A 13 8.37 -2.94 -4.25
N PHE A 14 7.05 -2.89 -4.45
CA PHE A 14 6.09 -2.30 -3.52
C PHE A 14 6.29 -2.74 -2.06
N CYS A 15 6.42 -4.04 -1.77
CA CYS A 15 6.60 -4.52 -0.40
C CYS A 15 7.85 -3.92 0.28
N ALA A 16 8.97 -3.89 -0.45
CA ALA A 16 10.22 -3.35 0.07
C ALA A 16 10.10 -1.84 0.28
N THR A 17 9.58 -1.12 -0.72
CA THR A 17 9.36 0.33 -0.63
C THR A 17 8.38 0.70 0.48
N LEU A 18 7.30 -0.06 0.68
CA LEU A 18 6.34 0.14 1.76
C LEU A 18 7.00 -0.01 3.14
N MET A 19 7.69 -1.13 3.37
CA MET A 19 8.34 -1.37 4.66
C MET A 19 9.41 -0.33 4.97
N ASP A 20 10.17 0.09 3.95
CA ASP A 20 11.18 1.14 4.06
C ASP A 20 10.55 2.54 4.26
N ALA A 21 9.44 2.83 3.58
CA ALA A 21 8.67 4.08 3.73
C ALA A 21 8.19 4.30 5.16
N TYR A 22 7.73 3.23 5.80
CA TYR A 22 7.21 3.26 7.16
C TYR A 22 8.26 2.98 8.24
N GLY A 23 9.55 2.82 7.90
CA GLY A 23 10.59 2.43 8.87
C GLY A 23 10.21 1.17 9.67
N GLY A 24 9.55 0.22 8.99
CA GLY A 24 8.28 -0.38 9.44
C GLY A 24 8.19 -0.72 10.91
N ALA A 25 7.30 -0.19 11.76
CA ALA A 25 5.91 0.28 11.65
C ALA A 25 4.94 -0.58 10.82
N VAL A 26 5.05 -0.58 9.49
CA VAL A 26 4.19 -1.37 8.59
C VAL A 26 4.97 -2.51 7.94
N VAL A 27 4.36 -3.70 7.89
CA VAL A 27 4.84 -4.85 7.11
C VAL A 27 3.81 -5.14 6.04
N GLY A 28 4.26 -5.34 4.80
CA GLY A 28 3.38 -5.74 3.71
C GLY A 28 3.97 -6.86 2.89
N LYS A 29 3.12 -7.77 2.42
CA LYS A 29 3.53 -8.86 1.53
C LYS A 29 2.49 -9.14 0.46
N LEU A 30 2.96 -9.16 -0.77
CA LEU A 30 2.22 -9.68 -1.92
C LEU A 30 2.08 -11.20 -1.80
N GLY A 31 0.84 -11.67 -1.90
CA GLY A 31 0.45 -13.07 -2.08
C GLY A 31 0.10 -13.39 -3.53
N ALA A 32 -0.43 -14.59 -3.76
CA ALA A 32 -0.89 -15.02 -5.08
C ALA A 32 -2.20 -14.33 -5.49
N ASP A 33 -2.47 -14.29 -6.80
CA ASP A 33 -3.78 -13.93 -7.39
C ASP A 33 -4.41 -12.65 -6.83
N GLY A 34 -3.63 -11.57 -6.86
CA GLY A 34 -4.12 -10.24 -6.46
C GLY A 34 -4.36 -10.08 -4.95
N CYS A 35 -3.78 -10.92 -4.11
CA CYS A 35 -3.89 -10.80 -2.65
C CYS A 35 -2.72 -10.02 -2.05
N TYR A 36 -2.99 -9.14 -1.09
CA TYR A 36 -1.98 -8.43 -0.30
C TYR A 36 -2.34 -8.40 1.17
N TRP A 37 -1.34 -8.59 2.02
CA TRP A 37 -1.47 -8.54 3.47
C TRP A 37 -0.66 -7.39 4.03
N VAL A 38 -1.25 -6.64 4.95
CA VAL A 38 -0.59 -5.57 5.69
C VAL A 38 -0.74 -5.84 7.18
N ALA A 39 0.34 -5.71 7.92
CA ALA A 39 0.36 -5.67 9.37
C ALA A 39 0.91 -4.31 9.81
N VAL A 40 0.12 -3.58 10.59
CA VAL A 40 0.49 -2.28 11.15
C VAL A 40 0.70 -2.48 12.65
N ARG A 41 1.92 -2.17 13.13
CA ARG A 41 2.24 -2.25 14.55
C ARG A 41 1.57 -1.13 15.32
N ALA A 42 1.27 -1.39 16.59
CA ALA A 42 0.92 -0.33 17.54
C ALA A 42 2.08 0.67 17.61
N SER A 43 1.88 1.86 17.06
CA SER A 43 2.89 2.90 16.92
C SER A 43 2.22 4.25 16.64
N GLU A 44 2.97 5.35 16.74
CA GLU A 44 2.46 6.69 16.46
C GLU A 44 1.94 6.83 15.02
N CYS A 45 2.53 6.11 14.06
CA CYS A 45 2.07 6.14 12.67
C CYS A 45 0.73 5.39 12.46
N ALA A 46 0.25 4.67 13.47
CA ALA A 46 -0.96 3.86 13.45
C ALA A 46 -2.10 4.49 14.27
N GLN A 47 -2.00 5.78 14.58
CA GLN A 47 -3.03 6.54 15.31
C GLN A 47 -4.29 6.69 14.45
N MET A 48 -5.12 5.65 14.44
CA MET A 48 -6.48 5.74 13.92
C MET A 48 -7.39 6.37 14.97
N PRO A 49 -8.24 7.34 14.58
CA PRO A 49 -9.23 7.90 15.48
C PRO A 49 -10.12 6.80 16.09
N GLY A 50 -10.07 6.64 17.42
CA GLY A 50 -10.89 5.68 18.16
C GLY A 50 -10.43 4.22 18.11
N ARG A 51 -9.16 3.95 17.79
CA ARG A 51 -8.61 2.60 17.87
C ARG A 51 -7.15 2.61 18.33
N ASP A 52 -6.91 2.02 19.50
CA ASP A 52 -5.57 1.77 20.02
C ASP A 52 -5.10 0.36 19.66
N GLY A 53 -3.89 0.23 19.12
CA GLY A 53 -3.22 -1.05 18.94
C GLY A 53 -2.87 -1.42 17.50
N ALA A 54 -2.40 -2.67 17.33
CA ALA A 54 -2.00 -3.21 16.04
C ALA A 54 -3.23 -3.60 15.19
N ILE A 55 -3.11 -3.46 13.86
CA ILE A 55 -4.16 -3.87 12.92
C ILE A 55 -3.59 -4.73 11.79
N GLY A 56 -4.40 -5.66 11.31
CA GLY A 56 -4.17 -6.42 10.09
C GLY A 56 -5.15 -5.98 9.00
N ILE A 57 -4.67 -5.85 7.77
CA ILE A 57 -5.49 -5.53 6.61
C ILE A 57 -5.21 -6.59 5.54
N ALA A 58 -6.26 -7.15 4.96
CA ALA A 58 -6.19 -8.06 3.83
C ALA A 58 -6.92 -7.41 2.65
N VAL A 59 -6.28 -7.36 1.49
CA VAL A 59 -6.85 -6.80 0.26
C VAL A 59 -6.76 -7.85 -0.83
N ARG A 60 -7.84 -8.01 -1.59
CA ARG A 60 -7.88 -8.85 -2.78
C ARG A 60 -8.49 -8.06 -3.93
N ILE A 61 -7.83 -8.11 -5.09
CA ILE A 61 -8.44 -7.72 -6.35
C ILE A 61 -8.83 -9.00 -7.09
N GLU A 62 -10.11 -9.12 -7.44
CA GLU A 62 -10.68 -10.36 -7.99
C GLU A 62 -10.07 -10.78 -9.33
N ASP A 63 -9.72 -9.82 -10.18
CA ASP A 63 -9.09 -10.06 -11.49
C ASP A 63 -7.57 -10.30 -11.41
N GLY A 64 -6.98 -10.26 -10.20
CA GLY A 64 -5.56 -10.48 -9.97
C GLY A 64 -4.66 -9.29 -10.33
N ASN A 65 -5.20 -8.11 -10.66
CA ASN A 65 -4.40 -6.98 -11.11
C ASN A 65 -3.51 -6.40 -9.99
N ILE A 66 -2.21 -6.68 -10.08
CA ILE A 66 -1.20 -6.28 -9.07
C ILE A 66 -1.01 -4.76 -9.01
N GLY A 67 -1.08 -4.06 -10.14
CA GLY A 67 -0.92 -2.60 -10.17
C GLY A 67 -2.06 -1.91 -9.42
N ILE A 68 -3.30 -2.35 -9.65
CA ILE A 68 -4.49 -1.87 -8.96
C ILE A 68 -4.47 -2.27 -7.48
N LEU A 69 -3.98 -3.47 -7.15
CA LEU A 69 -3.80 -3.92 -5.77
C LEU A 69 -2.89 -2.96 -4.97
N TYR A 70 -1.75 -2.56 -5.53
CA TYR A 70 -0.84 -1.62 -4.86
C TYR A 70 -1.46 -0.22 -4.69
N ALA A 71 -2.18 0.25 -5.72
CA ALA A 71 -2.91 1.52 -5.65
C ALA A 71 -3.97 1.49 -4.55
N ALA A 72 -4.77 0.42 -4.50
CA ALA A 72 -5.81 0.22 -3.49
C ALA A 72 -5.24 0.12 -2.07
N VAL A 73 -4.16 -0.63 -1.86
CA VAL A 73 -3.49 -0.73 -0.55
C VAL A 73 -2.99 0.64 -0.09
N THR A 74 -2.38 1.42 -1.00
CA THR A 74 -1.88 2.76 -0.68
C THR A 74 -3.02 3.71 -0.31
N GLU A 75 -4.12 3.69 -1.08
CA GLU A 75 -5.33 4.47 -0.79
C GLU A 75 -5.94 4.08 0.57
N ILE A 76 -6.05 2.78 0.88
CA ILE A 76 -6.59 2.31 2.17
C ILE A 76 -5.74 2.86 3.32
N LEU A 77 -4.41 2.74 3.25
CA LEU A 77 -3.54 3.25 4.32
C LEU A 77 -3.71 4.76 4.52
N GLN A 78 -3.82 5.52 3.43
CA GLN A 78 -4.04 6.96 3.49
C GLN A 78 -5.43 7.32 4.06
N GLN A 79 -6.51 6.66 3.63
CA GLN A 79 -7.85 6.90 4.16
C GLN A 79 -7.99 6.54 5.63
N LEU A 80 -7.25 5.52 6.08
CA LEU A 80 -7.19 5.15 7.49
C LEU A 80 -6.26 6.06 8.31
N GLY A 81 -5.59 7.04 7.70
CA GLY A 81 -4.67 7.94 8.40
C GLY A 81 -3.38 7.27 8.86
N ILE A 82 -2.98 6.16 8.23
CA ILE A 82 -1.79 5.40 8.60
C ILE A 82 -0.60 5.98 7.82
N GLY A 83 0.26 6.71 8.53
CA GLY A 83 1.42 7.40 7.98
C GLY A 83 1.26 8.91 7.90
N THR A 84 2.18 9.56 7.20
CA THR A 84 2.25 11.02 7.04
C THR A 84 2.28 11.39 5.55
N PRO A 85 2.03 12.67 5.19
CA PRO A 85 2.16 13.12 3.80
C PRO A 85 3.51 12.77 3.16
N GLU A 86 4.60 12.82 3.92
CA GLU A 86 5.95 12.45 3.45
C GLU A 86 6.04 10.96 3.11
N ILE A 87 5.47 10.10 3.96
CA ILE A 87 5.41 8.65 3.72
C ILE A 87 4.57 8.35 2.48
N TRP A 88 3.39 8.98 2.35
CA TRP A 88 2.51 8.77 1.20
C TRP A 88 3.15 9.25 -0.10
N HIS A 89 3.90 10.36 -0.06
CA HIS A 89 4.64 10.84 -1.21
C HIS A 89 5.66 9.82 -1.73
N ARG A 90 6.35 9.10 -0.83
CA ARG A 90 7.29 8.03 -1.21
C ARG A 90 6.62 6.85 -1.91
N LEU A 91 5.31 6.68 -1.75
CA LEU A 91 4.51 5.63 -2.37
C LEU A 91 3.69 6.10 -3.57
N ALA A 92 3.79 7.39 -3.94
CA ALA A 92 2.94 8.01 -4.97
C ALA A 92 3.00 7.30 -6.34
N SER A 93 4.15 6.73 -6.70
CA SER A 93 4.32 5.97 -7.96
C SER A 93 3.46 4.70 -8.02
N PHE A 94 3.10 4.13 -6.87
CA PHE A 94 2.21 2.97 -6.76
C PHE A 94 0.75 3.37 -6.61
N HIS A 95 0.48 4.59 -6.14
CA HIS A 95 -0.86 5.08 -5.86
C HIS A 95 -1.62 5.49 -7.12
N ASN A 96 -0.96 6.19 -8.04
CA ASN A 96 -1.55 6.66 -9.29
C ASN A 96 -0.67 6.25 -10.48
N PRO A 97 -0.54 4.94 -10.77
CA PRO A 97 0.32 4.47 -11.84
C PRO A 97 -0.12 5.06 -13.19
N LYS A 98 0.87 5.51 -13.97
CA LYS A 98 0.67 5.98 -15.35
C LYS A 98 0.30 4.81 -16.24
N LEU A 99 -0.69 5.01 -17.10
CA LEU A 99 -1.02 4.08 -18.18
C LEU A 99 -0.18 4.45 -19.38
N VAL A 100 0.60 3.50 -19.89
CA VAL A 100 1.46 3.69 -21.06
C VAL A 100 1.05 2.72 -22.15
N ASN A 101 1.10 3.17 -23.41
CA ASN A 101 0.92 2.29 -24.56
C ASN A 101 2.20 1.51 -24.86
N THR A 102 2.16 0.62 -25.87
CA THR A 102 3.32 -0.17 -26.30
C THR A 102 4.51 0.68 -26.77
N ALA A 103 4.27 1.93 -27.19
CA ALA A 103 5.32 2.89 -27.57
C ALA A 103 5.88 3.67 -26.35
N GLY A 104 5.45 3.37 -25.13
CA GLY A 104 5.88 4.05 -23.90
C GLY A 104 5.25 5.42 -23.67
N VAL A 105 4.29 5.83 -24.51
CA VAL A 105 3.60 7.12 -24.38
C VAL A 105 2.54 7.00 -23.30
N THR A 106 2.52 7.95 -22.36
CA THR A 106 1.47 8.02 -21.33
C THR A 106 0.13 8.37 -21.98
N THR A 107 -0.84 7.47 -21.85
CA THR A 107 -2.20 7.63 -22.39
C THR A 107 -3.24 7.91 -21.29
N GLY A 108 -2.86 7.81 -20.03
CA GLY A 108 -3.73 8.13 -18.89
C GLY A 108 -3.08 7.80 -17.55
N SER A 109 -3.90 7.78 -16.50
CA SER A 109 -3.49 7.39 -15.15
C SER A 109 -4.63 6.67 -14.44
N VAL A 110 -4.27 5.77 -13.53
CA VAL A 110 -5.23 5.18 -12.61
C VAL A 110 -5.61 6.21 -11.54
N LYS A 111 -6.91 6.28 -11.22
CA LYS A 111 -7.44 6.98 -10.05
C LYS A 111 -8.22 5.97 -9.22
N VAL A 112 -7.90 5.88 -7.94
CA VAL A 112 -8.66 5.08 -6.98
C VAL A 112 -9.87 5.89 -6.52
N ASP A 113 -11.08 5.35 -6.63
CA ASP A 113 -12.32 6.06 -6.31
C ASP A 113 -13.27 5.20 -5.46
N PHE A 114 -12.87 4.96 -4.21
CA PHE A 114 -13.71 4.31 -3.19
C PHE A 114 -13.55 5.00 -1.84
N ARG A 115 -14.42 4.68 -0.87
CA ARG A 115 -14.27 5.08 0.53
C ARG A 115 -14.33 3.88 1.46
N VAL A 116 -13.35 3.76 2.35
CA VAL A 116 -13.36 2.80 3.45
C VAL A 116 -14.42 3.24 4.47
N GLN A 117 -15.29 2.31 4.84
CA GLN A 117 -16.35 2.54 5.82
C GLN A 117 -16.20 1.57 6.98
N LYS A 118 -16.72 1.95 8.15
CA LYS A 118 -16.85 1.00 9.26
C LYS A 118 -17.88 -0.06 8.87
N ALA A 119 -17.61 -1.31 9.24
CA ALA A 119 -18.61 -2.36 9.15
C ALA A 119 -19.79 -1.99 10.08
N LEU A 120 -21.01 -2.20 9.57
CA LEU A 120 -22.26 -1.99 10.31
C LEU A 120 -22.44 -3.02 11.42
#